data_AF-A0A814K4J4-F1
#
_entry.id   AF-A0A814K4J4-F1
#
_cell.length_a   1.000
_cell.length_b   1.000
_cell.length_c   1.000
_cell.angle_alpha   90.00
_cell.angle_beta   90.00
_cell.angle_gamma   90.00
#
_symmetry.space_group_name_H-M   'P 1'
#
loop_
_entity.id
_entity.type
_entity.pdbx_description
1 polymer ?
#
loop_
_entity_poly.entity_id
_entity_poly.type
_entity_poly.pdbx_seq_one_letter_code
_entity_poly.pdbx_strand_id
1 'polypeptide(L)'
;MYTNNGKVDNSHTYFNEYMAIEVLSSESSNILLQSQNYQSIQLTSSRILYYCTCPSLNSLSKDDLCTKLRQIKFPQAYALFLKDLSRLIKPITSLSSSSNLSIDLIWELMPDVDEHQRLLNEKHKYSLQQQQNVQIINNIIPDIWREIGKQELFYSVTDGWGYVAIEDMIINNVESGPIQDVLTYVFSEANAPIVILPSHVINGLCKYSNKHYLQVMTPFHASELLAKNSSILLRLTFEQKLSLLKYIILNDPDPTLVLELELLPLANNTFITFQTKQASIVYIVDKSVDFLKLFHIKQHDRFLNPNIDQDLFDKLSSKNFQGIRRSESTSPSSRDRGIRRSESTSPSSRDRGNE
;
A
#
# COMPACT_ATOMS: atom_id res chain seq x y z
N MET A 1 48.12 -28.44 20.77
CA MET A 1 48.39 -26.99 20.79
C MET A 1 47.31 -26.31 19.98
N TYR A 2 46.60 -25.40 20.65
CA TYR A 2 45.75 -24.30 20.19
C TYR A 2 44.55 -24.55 19.25
N THR A 3 43.40 -24.34 19.88
CA THR A 3 42.07 -23.94 19.41
C THR A 3 42.07 -22.75 18.45
N ASN A 4 41.11 -22.69 17.52
CA ASN A 4 40.32 -21.47 17.27
C ASN A 4 39.10 -21.75 16.38
N ASN A 5 37.93 -21.92 17.00
CA ASN A 5 36.65 -21.71 16.35
C ASN A 5 36.31 -20.23 16.49
N GLY A 6 36.42 -19.51 15.38
CA GLY A 6 36.13 -18.08 15.29
C GLY A 6 34.65 -17.81 15.58
N LYS A 7 34.43 -16.94 16.57
CA LYS A 7 33.18 -16.21 16.77
C LYS A 7 32.79 -15.51 15.47
N VAL A 8 31.52 -15.62 15.11
CA VAL A 8 30.85 -14.70 14.19
C VAL A 8 30.68 -13.39 14.94
N ASP A 9 31.42 -12.36 14.51
CA ASP A 9 31.23 -11.00 14.98
C ASP A 9 29.91 -10.44 14.42
N ASN A 10 28.85 -10.49 15.24
CA ASN A 10 27.67 -9.66 15.07
C ASN A 10 28.03 -8.20 15.40
N SER A 11 28.60 -7.50 14.43
CA SER A 11 28.71 -6.05 14.47
C SER A 11 27.36 -5.43 14.10
N HIS A 12 26.42 -5.48 15.04
CA HIS A 12 25.31 -4.53 15.03
C HIS A 12 25.89 -3.17 15.38
N THR A 13 25.82 -2.25 14.42
CA THR A 13 26.27 -0.87 14.56
C THR A 13 25.42 -0.19 15.63
N TYR A 14 25.93 -0.20 16.86
CA TYR A 14 25.40 0.61 17.94
C TYR A 14 25.51 2.08 17.53
N PHE A 15 24.38 2.78 17.60
CA PHE A 15 24.22 4.23 17.51
C PHE A 15 25.14 4.92 18.55
N ASN A 16 26.44 5.05 18.25
CA ASN A 16 27.41 5.71 19.12
C ASN A 16 27.71 7.13 18.63
N GLU A 17 27.22 8.07 19.44
CA GLU A 17 27.91 9.25 19.96
C GLU A 17 28.17 10.51 19.12
N TYR A 18 27.86 10.58 17.82
CA TYR A 18 27.91 11.87 17.12
C TYR A 18 26.77 11.99 16.10
N MET A 19 25.79 12.86 16.39
CA MET A 19 24.79 13.25 15.40
C MET A 19 25.32 14.45 14.61
N ALA A 20 26.05 14.16 13.54
CA ALA A 20 26.51 15.12 12.55
C ALA A 20 25.42 15.29 11.47
N ILE A 21 24.91 16.50 11.25
CA ILE A 21 23.85 16.80 10.27
C ILE A 21 24.49 17.53 9.08
N GLU A 22 24.60 16.93 7.90
CA GLU A 22 25.10 17.60 6.68
C GLU A 22 23.95 18.33 5.98
N VAL A 23 24.08 19.67 5.80
CA VAL A 23 23.12 20.46 5.02
C VAL A 23 23.86 21.20 3.91
N LEU A 24 23.40 21.03 2.66
CA LEU A 24 23.86 21.83 1.52
C LEU A 24 22.95 23.06 1.42
N SER A 25 23.50 24.26 1.38
CA SER A 25 22.73 25.48 1.10
C SER A 25 23.34 26.26 -0.05
N SER A 26 22.55 26.53 -1.08
CA SER A 26 22.85 27.51 -2.12
C SER A 26 22.46 28.93 -1.66
N GLU A 27 23.42 29.84 -1.81
CA GLU A 27 23.31 31.31 -1.79
C GLU A 27 23.20 32.02 -0.43
N SER A 28 24.40 32.32 0.08
CA SER A 28 24.88 33.59 0.63
C SER A 28 23.86 34.57 1.25
N SER A 29 23.79 34.55 2.59
CA SER A 29 24.00 35.75 3.42
C SER A 29 24.49 35.32 4.80
N ASN A 30 25.58 35.93 5.27
CA ASN A 30 26.19 35.68 6.58
C ASN A 30 25.19 35.91 7.72
N ILE A 31 24.66 34.84 8.32
CA ILE A 31 23.97 34.90 9.61
C ILE A 31 24.64 33.89 10.53
N LEU A 32 25.56 34.41 11.36
CA LEU A 32 26.19 33.68 12.45
C LEU A 32 25.18 33.53 13.59
N LEU A 33 24.27 32.56 13.51
CA LEU A 33 23.37 32.22 14.61
C LEU A 33 24.13 31.40 15.66
N GLN A 34 24.90 32.09 16.50
CA GLN A 34 25.40 31.53 17.76
C GLN A 34 24.22 31.33 18.73
N SER A 35 23.54 30.19 18.60
CA SER A 35 22.77 29.63 19.71
C SER A 35 23.66 28.64 20.45
N GLN A 36 23.72 28.73 21.78
CA GLN A 36 24.73 28.08 22.63
C GLN A 36 24.82 26.53 22.52
N ASN A 37 23.92 25.88 21.78
CA ASN A 37 23.84 24.42 21.69
C ASN A 37 24.08 23.88 20.27
N TYR A 38 24.25 24.75 19.27
CA TYR A 38 24.50 24.34 17.89
C TYR A 38 25.90 24.76 17.49
N GLN A 39 26.66 23.78 17.02
CA GLN A 39 27.92 24.01 16.35
C GLN A 39 27.72 23.71 14.86
N SER A 40 28.45 24.44 14.02
CA SER A 40 28.41 24.24 12.58
C SER A 40 29.82 24.04 12.05
N ILE A 41 30.05 22.99 11.28
CA ILE A 41 31.29 22.79 10.54
C ILE A 41 31.04 23.16 9.08
N GLN A 42 31.75 24.18 8.60
CA GLN A 42 31.73 24.51 7.18
C GLN A 42 32.61 23.51 6.42
N LEU A 43 32.00 22.63 5.64
CA LEU A 43 32.70 21.59 4.87
C LEU A 43 33.19 22.13 3.52
N THR A 44 32.44 23.06 2.92
CA THR A 44 32.83 23.79 1.70
C THR A 44 32.23 25.19 1.70
N SER A 45 32.45 25.98 0.64
CA SER A 45 31.80 27.28 0.45
C SER A 45 30.26 27.23 0.40
N SER A 46 29.67 26.05 0.16
CA SER A 46 28.21 25.85 0.04
C SER A 46 27.65 24.79 1.00
N ARG A 47 28.49 24.24 1.89
CA ARG A 47 28.12 23.11 2.76
C ARG A 47 28.38 23.43 4.22
N ILE A 48 27.32 23.35 5.02
CA ILE A 48 27.39 23.59 6.45
C ILE A 48 26.79 22.38 7.15
N LEU A 49 27.63 21.65 7.87
CA LEU A 49 27.22 20.60 8.77
C LEU A 49 26.74 21.25 10.07
N TYR A 50 25.50 21.06 10.47
CA TYR A 50 25.00 21.45 11.78
C TYR A 50 25.12 20.25 12.74
N TYR A 51 25.54 20.48 13.97
CA TYR A 51 25.51 19.43 14.98
C TYR A 51 25.17 20.04 16.33
N CYS A 52 24.35 19.32 17.09
CA CYS A 52 24.01 19.70 18.44
C CYS A 52 24.91 18.93 19.39
N THR A 53 25.85 19.62 20.03
CA THR A 53 26.53 19.07 21.21
C THR A 53 25.58 19.23 22.38
N CYS A 54 24.97 18.15 22.85
CA CYS A 54 24.16 18.17 24.06
C CYS A 54 25.05 17.76 25.25
N PRO A 55 25.66 18.71 25.99
CA PRO A 55 26.52 18.36 27.10
C PRO A 55 25.68 17.63 28.16
N SER A 56 26.02 16.36 28.38
CA SER A 56 25.45 15.45 29.38
C SER A 56 23.97 15.04 29.18
N LEU A 57 23.75 14.06 28.29
CA LEU A 57 22.57 13.17 28.37
C LEU A 57 22.47 12.48 29.75
N ASN A 58 23.59 12.34 30.46
CA ASN A 58 23.70 11.60 31.71
C ASN A 58 23.24 12.38 32.98
N SER A 59 22.93 13.68 32.89
CA SER A 59 22.62 14.51 34.09
C SER A 59 21.20 15.09 34.12
N LEU A 60 20.42 14.95 33.04
CA LEU A 60 19.11 15.59 32.88
C LEU A 60 17.97 14.64 33.21
N SER A 61 16.91 15.15 33.84
CA SER A 61 15.67 14.38 34.00
C SER A 61 15.03 14.14 32.62
N LYS A 62 14.24 13.06 32.49
CA LYS A 62 13.65 12.63 31.20
C LYS A 62 12.78 13.71 30.55
N ASP A 63 12.01 14.43 31.37
CA ASP A 63 11.12 15.48 30.93
C ASP A 63 11.90 16.73 30.48
N ASP A 64 13.04 17.00 31.10
CA ASP A 64 13.90 18.12 30.72
C ASP A 64 14.52 17.92 29.34
N LEU A 65 14.95 16.71 28.99
CA LEU A 65 15.59 16.46 27.69
C LEU A 65 14.58 16.50 26.52
N CYS A 66 13.43 15.85 26.65
CA CYS A 66 12.40 15.91 25.60
C CYS A 66 11.94 17.35 25.38
N THR A 67 11.76 18.10 26.47
CA THR A 67 11.41 19.52 26.42
C THR A 67 12.50 20.34 25.74
N LYS A 68 13.78 20.10 26.06
CA LYS A 68 14.92 20.76 25.39
C LYS A 68 14.97 20.44 23.90
N LEU A 69 14.81 19.17 23.51
CA LEU A 69 14.77 18.76 22.10
C LEU A 69 13.63 19.45 21.33
N ARG A 70 12.47 19.62 21.96
CA ARG A 70 11.35 20.39 21.39
C ARG A 70 11.62 21.89 21.33
N GLN A 71 12.23 22.47 22.38
CA GLN A 71 12.61 23.89 22.42
C GLN A 71 13.56 24.24 21.28
N ILE A 72 14.49 23.33 20.97
CA ILE A 72 15.42 23.51 19.86
C ILE A 72 14.82 23.06 18.50
N LYS A 73 13.53 22.72 18.45
CA LYS A 73 12.80 22.28 17.25
C LYS A 73 13.49 21.11 16.52
N PHE A 74 14.09 20.19 17.27
CA PHE A 74 14.80 19.04 16.71
C PHE A 74 13.99 18.24 15.67
N PRO A 75 12.71 17.88 15.92
CA PRO A 75 11.92 17.13 14.94
C PRO A 75 11.81 17.83 13.59
N GLN A 76 11.66 19.15 13.60
CA GLN A 76 11.56 19.96 12.39
C GLN A 76 12.90 19.99 11.65
N ALA A 77 14.00 20.23 12.36
CA ALA A 77 15.34 20.24 11.78
C ALA A 77 15.70 18.90 11.14
N TYR A 78 15.33 17.80 11.79
CA TYR A 78 15.56 16.44 11.30
C TYR A 78 14.74 16.14 10.03
N ALA A 79 13.46 16.53 9.99
CA ALA A 79 12.64 16.38 8.78
C ALA A 79 13.17 17.22 7.60
N LEU A 80 13.65 18.45 7.87
CA LEU A 80 14.29 19.29 6.84
C LEU A 80 15.60 18.70 6.34
N PHE A 81 16.40 18.09 7.22
CA PHE A 81 17.59 17.35 6.83
C PHE A 81 17.27 16.22 5.84
N LEU A 82 16.26 15.41 6.13
CA LEU A 82 15.82 14.37 5.20
C LEU A 82 15.36 14.95 3.85
N LYS A 83 14.75 16.15 3.86
CA LYS A 83 14.30 16.84 2.64
C LYS A 83 15.47 17.37 1.82
N ASP A 84 16.47 17.93 2.48
CA ASP A 84 17.66 18.39 1.79
C ASP A 84 18.47 17.20 1.28
N LEU A 85 18.57 16.10 2.03
CA LEU A 85 19.21 14.87 1.59
C LEU A 85 18.51 14.25 0.38
N SER A 86 17.17 14.24 0.37
CA SER A 86 16.40 13.69 -0.75
C SER A 86 16.67 14.45 -2.06
N ARG A 87 16.86 15.78 -2.00
CA ARG A 87 17.25 16.60 -3.17
C ARG A 87 18.62 16.24 -3.76
N LEU A 88 19.48 15.58 -3.01
CA LEU A 88 20.84 15.18 -3.43
C LEU A 88 20.87 13.77 -4.00
N ILE A 89 19.94 12.94 -3.55
CA ILE A 89 19.75 11.61 -4.09
C ILE A 89 19.04 11.78 -5.41
N LYS A 90 19.76 11.50 -6.50
CA LYS A 90 19.13 11.31 -7.80
C LYS A 90 18.73 9.83 -7.88
N PRO A 91 17.44 9.51 -7.85
CA PRO A 91 16.99 8.15 -8.06
C PRO A 91 17.54 7.65 -9.39
N ILE A 92 18.22 6.51 -9.33
CA ILE A 92 18.97 5.95 -10.45
C ILE A 92 17.95 5.40 -11.44
N THR A 93 17.53 6.20 -12.41
CA THR A 93 16.71 5.74 -13.54
C THR A 93 17.55 5.29 -14.74
N SER A 94 18.88 5.52 -14.69
CA SER A 94 19.81 5.13 -15.75
C SER A 94 21.03 4.41 -15.19
N LEU A 95 21.42 3.28 -15.79
CA LEU A 95 22.59 2.44 -15.48
C LEU A 95 23.97 3.16 -15.48
N SER A 96 24.02 4.48 -15.66
CA SER A 96 25.24 5.25 -15.91
C SER A 96 25.58 6.31 -14.85
N SER A 97 24.86 6.40 -13.73
CA SER A 97 25.17 7.38 -12.67
C SER A 97 25.91 6.75 -11.48
N SER A 98 27.16 7.17 -11.29
CA SER A 98 28.09 6.80 -10.22
C SER A 98 27.75 7.39 -8.83
N SER A 99 26.50 7.77 -8.59
CA SER A 99 26.08 8.27 -7.27
C SER A 99 25.84 7.09 -6.33
N ASN A 100 26.69 6.96 -5.31
CA ASN A 100 26.62 5.90 -4.29
C ASN A 100 25.41 6.02 -3.33
N LEU A 101 24.59 7.06 -3.45
CA LEU A 101 23.47 7.32 -2.54
C LEU A 101 22.17 6.83 -3.18
N SER A 102 21.63 5.73 -2.66
CA SER A 102 20.31 5.19 -3.02
C SER A 102 19.21 5.91 -2.25
N ILE A 103 18.00 5.90 -2.81
CA ILE A 103 16.79 6.29 -2.10
C ILE A 103 16.59 5.50 -0.80
N ASP A 104 17.09 4.26 -0.76
CA ASP A 104 17.03 3.39 0.42
C ASP A 104 17.69 4.02 1.65
N LEU A 105 18.70 4.88 1.45
CA LEU A 105 19.33 5.61 2.55
C LEU A 105 18.35 6.54 3.26
N ILE A 106 17.42 7.17 2.54
CA ILE A 106 16.38 7.99 3.16
C ILE A 106 15.51 7.14 4.07
N TRP A 107 15.15 5.93 3.61
CA TRP A 107 14.31 5.01 4.36
C TRP A 107 15.02 4.44 5.59
N GLU A 108 16.31 4.08 5.47
CA GLU A 108 17.14 3.60 6.57
C GLU A 108 17.34 4.66 7.65
N LEU A 109 17.37 5.95 7.26
CA LEU A 109 17.48 7.03 8.21
C LEU A 109 16.17 7.26 8.98
N MET A 110 15.00 6.95 8.41
CA MET A 110 13.71 7.16 9.07
C MET A 110 13.54 6.26 10.33
N PRO A 111 12.91 6.77 11.42
CA PRO A 111 12.74 5.96 12.63
C PRO A 111 11.88 4.71 12.42
N ASP A 112 12.41 3.53 12.72
CA ASP A 112 11.66 2.27 12.69
C ASP A 112 10.80 2.11 13.96
N VAL A 113 9.51 2.37 13.81
CA VAL A 113 8.54 2.31 14.90
C VAL A 113 8.37 0.91 15.48
N ASP A 114 8.48 -0.12 14.64
CA ASP A 114 8.26 -1.50 15.07
C ASP A 114 9.48 -2.03 15.80
N GLU A 115 10.67 -1.75 15.29
CA GLU A 115 11.91 -2.05 15.99
C GLU A 115 11.97 -1.34 17.34
N HIS A 116 11.63 -0.05 17.41
CA HIS A 116 11.60 0.66 18.68
C HIS A 116 10.56 0.11 19.64
N GLN A 117 9.38 -0.28 19.16
CA GLN A 117 8.37 -0.94 19.98
C GLN A 117 8.86 -2.29 20.52
N ARG A 118 9.58 -3.07 19.70
CA ARG A 118 10.22 -4.32 20.13
C ARG A 118 11.25 -4.05 21.23
N LEU A 119 12.13 -3.06 21.05
CA LEU A 119 13.14 -2.68 22.04
C LEU A 119 12.51 -2.26 23.39
N LEU A 120 11.37 -1.55 23.35
CA LEU A 120 10.62 -1.18 24.56
C LEU A 120 10.06 -2.40 25.29
N ASN A 121 9.53 -3.37 24.55
CA ASN A 121 8.99 -4.61 25.13
C ASN A 121 10.12 -5.46 25.74
N GLU A 122 11.31 -5.42 25.14
CA GLU A 122 12.49 -6.14 25.60
C GLU A 122 13.40 -5.34 26.55
N LYS A 123 12.95 -4.18 27.04
CA LYS A 123 13.78 -3.23 27.83
C LYS A 123 14.60 -3.89 28.94
N HIS A 124 14.07 -4.93 29.59
CA HIS A 124 14.72 -5.67 30.67
C HIS A 124 16.03 -6.37 30.26
N LYS A 125 16.28 -6.55 28.96
CA LYS A 125 17.51 -7.14 28.39
C LYS A 125 18.66 -6.13 28.22
N TYR A 126 18.39 -4.82 28.37
CA TYR A 126 19.35 -3.75 28.09
C TYR A 126 19.88 -3.07 29.35
N SER A 127 21.04 -2.41 29.23
CA SER A 127 21.62 -1.63 30.33
C SER A 127 20.73 -0.43 30.69
N LEU A 128 20.84 0.07 31.92
CA LEU A 128 20.04 1.21 32.40
C LEU A 128 20.14 2.43 31.47
N GLN A 129 21.34 2.72 30.97
CA GLN A 129 21.59 3.83 30.04
C GLN A 129 20.93 3.60 28.68
N GLN A 130 20.98 2.38 28.16
CA GLN A 130 20.29 2.02 26.91
C GLN A 130 18.77 2.11 27.06
N GLN A 131 18.21 1.67 28.19
CA GLN A 131 16.80 1.81 28.50
C GLN A 131 16.36 3.29 28.53
N GLN A 132 17.20 4.18 29.06
CA GLN A 132 16.95 5.62 29.08
C GLN A 132 16.89 6.20 27.67
N ASN A 133 17.86 5.86 26.80
CA ASN A 133 17.90 6.34 25.42
C ASN A 133 16.66 5.89 24.62
N VAL A 134 16.26 4.62 24.77
CA VAL A 134 15.07 4.07 24.09
C VAL A 134 13.80 4.83 24.48
N GLN A 135 13.66 5.24 25.74
CA GLN A 135 12.49 5.99 26.20
C GLN A 135 12.45 7.44 25.69
N ILE A 136 13.60 8.12 25.65
CA ILE A 136 13.70 9.48 25.10
C ILE A 136 13.30 9.48 23.63
N ILE A 137 13.84 8.55 22.84
CA ILE A 137 13.54 8.41 21.42
C ILE A 137 12.04 8.14 21.21
N ASN A 138 11.46 7.22 21.99
CA ASN A 138 10.03 6.92 21.90
C ASN A 138 9.13 8.15 22.14
N ASN A 139 9.54 9.06 23.03
CA ASN A 139 8.77 10.26 23.33
C ASN A 139 8.83 11.33 22.23
N ILE A 140 9.81 11.28 21.33
CA ILE A 140 10.00 12.26 20.25
C ILE A 140 9.66 11.71 18.86
N ILE A 141 9.62 10.38 18.67
CA ILE A 141 9.21 9.72 17.42
C ILE A 141 7.90 10.29 16.84
N PRO A 142 6.82 10.49 17.63
CA PRO A 142 5.57 11.04 17.09
C PRO A 142 5.76 12.45 16.52
N ASP A 143 6.59 13.27 17.15
CA ASP A 143 6.89 14.64 16.70
C ASP A 143 7.73 14.61 15.41
N ILE A 144 8.68 13.68 15.30
CA ILE A 144 9.50 13.49 14.09
C ILE A 144 8.61 13.11 12.90
N TRP A 145 7.77 12.09 13.03
CA TRP A 145 6.87 11.65 11.95
C TRP A 145 5.88 12.74 11.54
N ARG A 146 5.42 13.55 12.50
CA ARG A 146 4.57 14.70 12.22
C ARG A 146 5.25 15.75 11.36
N GLU A 147 6.54 15.99 11.57
CA GLU A 147 7.31 16.94 10.76
C GLU A 147 7.71 16.34 9.40
N ILE A 148 8.07 15.04 9.34
CA ILE A 148 8.31 14.30 8.08
C ILE A 148 7.08 14.42 7.17
N GLY A 149 5.89 14.21 7.71
CA GLY A 149 4.66 14.24 6.92
C GLY A 149 4.25 15.60 6.35
N LYS A 150 4.97 16.67 6.68
CA LYS A 150 4.77 18.01 6.10
C LYS A 150 5.70 18.27 4.90
N GLN A 151 6.65 17.39 4.64
CA GLN A 151 7.68 17.59 3.63
C GLN A 151 7.39 16.77 2.36
N GLU A 152 7.93 17.23 1.22
CA GLU A 152 7.98 16.48 -0.04
C GLU A 152 9.18 15.54 -0.01
N LEU A 153 9.00 14.35 0.55
CA LEU A 153 10.07 13.39 0.84
C LEU A 153 9.95 12.09 0.08
N PHE A 154 8.77 11.80 -0.47
CA PHE A 154 8.46 10.47 -0.98
C PHE A 154 8.67 10.46 -2.48
N TYR A 155 9.65 9.72 -2.96
CA TYR A 155 9.93 9.71 -4.39
C TYR A 155 8.89 8.88 -5.14
N SER A 156 8.29 9.50 -6.16
CA SER A 156 7.39 8.80 -7.06
C SER A 156 8.17 8.03 -8.12
N VAL A 157 7.79 6.77 -8.32
CA VAL A 157 8.29 5.93 -9.42
C VAL A 157 7.66 6.30 -10.77
N THR A 158 6.68 7.20 -10.79
CA THR A 158 6.04 7.71 -11.99
C THR A 158 6.85 8.86 -12.57
N ASP A 159 7.20 8.75 -13.85
CA ASP A 159 8.00 9.75 -14.55
C ASP A 159 7.39 11.16 -14.45
N GLY A 160 8.24 12.14 -14.14
CA GLY A 160 7.88 13.55 -14.09
C GLY A 160 7.42 14.08 -12.72
N TRP A 161 7.03 13.23 -11.78
CA TRP A 161 6.57 13.65 -10.45
C TRP A 161 7.70 13.96 -9.47
N GLY A 162 8.75 13.13 -9.46
CA GLY A 162 9.86 13.31 -8.52
C GLY A 162 9.45 13.09 -7.06
N TYR A 163 9.97 13.92 -6.15
CA TYR A 163 9.59 13.86 -4.74
C TYR A 163 8.24 14.54 -4.50
N VAL A 164 7.31 13.81 -3.87
CA VAL A 164 5.94 14.25 -3.59
C VAL A 164 5.66 14.29 -2.08
N ALA A 165 4.65 15.07 -1.70
CA ALA A 165 4.11 15.11 -0.35
C ALA A 165 3.17 13.93 -0.08
N ILE A 166 2.87 13.65 1.21
CA ILE A 166 1.96 12.57 1.62
C ILE A 166 0.56 12.71 1.00
N GLU A 167 0.09 13.94 0.83
CA GLU A 167 -1.26 14.23 0.34
C GLU A 167 -1.45 13.92 -1.15
N ASP A 168 -0.36 13.92 -1.92
CA ASP A 168 -0.42 13.66 -3.35
C ASP A 168 -0.11 12.20 -3.67
N MET A 169 0.64 11.49 -2.84
CA MET A 169 1.14 10.15 -3.18
C MET A 169 0.09 9.03 -3.10
N ILE A 170 0.21 8.07 -4.01
CA ILE A 170 -0.49 6.78 -3.96
C ILE A 170 0.51 5.68 -3.60
N ILE A 171 0.33 5.06 -2.44
CA ILE A 171 1.22 4.00 -1.95
C ILE A 171 0.88 2.68 -2.68
N ASN A 172 1.85 2.15 -3.43
CA ASN A 172 1.80 0.79 -3.94
C ASN A 172 2.37 -0.17 -2.89
N ASN A 173 1.47 -0.71 -2.06
CA ASN A 173 1.78 -1.68 -1.00
C ASN A 173 1.57 -3.15 -1.45
N VAL A 174 1.59 -3.41 -2.76
CA VAL A 174 1.51 -4.78 -3.27
C VAL A 174 2.88 -5.42 -3.14
N GLU A 175 2.91 -6.71 -2.79
CA GLU A 175 4.16 -7.49 -2.72
C GLU A 175 4.96 -7.37 -4.02
N SER A 176 6.29 -7.30 -3.89
CA SER A 176 7.16 -7.15 -5.04
C SER A 176 7.02 -8.36 -5.99
N GLY A 177 6.81 -8.07 -7.26
CA GLY A 177 6.56 -9.09 -8.28
C GLY A 177 5.86 -8.52 -9.52
N PRO A 178 5.48 -9.38 -10.47
CA PRO A 178 4.98 -8.95 -11.77
C PRO A 178 3.75 -8.03 -11.70
N ILE A 179 2.88 -8.23 -10.71
CA ILE A 179 1.69 -7.38 -10.52
C ILE A 179 2.04 -5.97 -10.04
N GLN A 180 3.09 -5.81 -9.22
CA GLN A 180 3.55 -4.50 -8.76
C GLN A 180 3.99 -3.65 -9.95
N ASP A 181 4.72 -4.25 -10.90
CA ASP A 181 5.16 -3.59 -12.13
C ASP A 181 3.99 -3.21 -13.04
N VAL A 182 3.01 -4.12 -13.19
CA VAL A 182 1.80 -3.85 -14.00
C VAL A 182 1.00 -2.71 -13.42
N LEU A 183 0.77 -2.70 -12.11
CA LEU A 183 0.04 -1.62 -11.44
C LEU A 183 0.83 -0.31 -11.52
N THR A 184 2.15 -0.37 -11.34
CA THR A 184 3.04 0.80 -11.50
C THR A 184 2.92 1.40 -12.90
N TYR A 185 2.94 0.54 -13.92
CA TYR A 185 2.74 0.96 -15.31
C TYR A 185 1.35 1.57 -15.54
N VAL A 186 0.27 0.88 -15.13
CA VAL A 186 -1.11 1.34 -15.34
C VAL A 186 -1.33 2.73 -14.73
N PHE A 187 -0.90 2.93 -13.49
CA PHE A 187 -1.09 4.21 -12.81
C PHE A 187 -0.15 5.31 -13.37
N SER A 188 1.06 4.94 -13.81
CA SER A 188 1.98 5.90 -14.43
C SER A 188 1.47 6.40 -15.78
N GLU A 189 0.86 5.53 -16.58
CA GLU A 189 0.21 5.91 -17.85
C GLU A 189 -0.99 6.85 -17.66
N ALA A 190 -1.60 6.85 -16.48
CA ALA A 190 -2.63 7.80 -16.10
C ALA A 190 -2.10 9.00 -15.31
N ASN A 191 -0.78 9.18 -15.27
CA ASN A 191 -0.10 10.28 -14.59
C ASN A 191 -0.44 10.38 -13.09
N ALA A 192 -0.58 9.24 -12.41
CA ALA A 192 -0.80 9.20 -10.97
C ALA A 192 0.54 9.05 -10.22
N PRO A 193 0.82 9.81 -9.14
CA PRO A 193 2.08 9.77 -8.41
C PRO A 193 2.19 8.53 -7.51
N ILE A 194 2.80 7.47 -8.01
CA ILE A 194 2.95 6.21 -7.27
C ILE A 194 4.22 6.24 -6.42
N VAL A 195 4.15 5.79 -5.18
CA VAL A 195 5.31 5.64 -4.29
C VAL A 195 5.34 4.20 -3.76
N ILE A 196 6.53 3.59 -3.75
CA ILE A 196 6.80 2.28 -3.14
C ILE A 196 7.60 2.53 -1.86
N LEU A 197 7.09 2.07 -0.72
CA LEU A 197 7.67 2.34 0.60
C LEU A 197 7.95 1.03 1.35
N PRO A 198 9.02 0.96 2.15
CA PRO A 198 9.21 -0.16 3.06
C PRO A 198 8.20 -0.13 4.21
N SER A 199 7.95 -1.30 4.81
CA SER A 199 6.90 -1.50 5.81
C SER A 199 7.04 -0.60 7.04
N HIS A 200 8.26 -0.38 7.55
CA HIS A 200 8.48 0.47 8.73
C HIS A 200 8.09 1.94 8.46
N VAL A 201 8.31 2.42 7.23
CA VAL A 201 7.89 3.77 6.82
C VAL A 201 6.37 3.86 6.75
N ILE A 202 5.73 2.88 6.12
CA ILE A 202 4.25 2.80 6.06
C ILE A 202 3.67 2.79 7.49
N ASN A 203 4.23 1.98 8.37
CA ASN A 203 3.76 1.86 9.75
C ASN A 203 3.95 3.15 10.54
N GLY A 204 5.08 3.84 10.37
CA GLY A 204 5.33 5.15 10.96
C GLY A 204 4.34 6.21 10.48
N LEU A 205 4.08 6.25 9.18
CA LEU A 205 3.09 7.14 8.59
C LEU A 205 1.68 6.84 9.09
N CYS A 206 1.25 5.57 9.07
CA CYS A 206 -0.08 5.15 9.54
C CYS A 206 -0.31 5.52 11.01
N LYS A 207 0.73 5.44 11.85
CA LYS A 207 0.60 5.65 13.30
C LYS A 207 0.67 7.12 13.72
N TYR A 208 1.47 7.92 13.02
CA TYR A 208 1.84 9.27 13.49
C TYR A 208 1.65 10.39 12.47
N SER A 209 1.36 10.09 11.21
CA SER A 209 0.99 11.14 10.25
C SER A 209 -0.29 11.84 10.72
N ASN A 210 -0.30 13.17 10.63
CA ASN A 210 -1.50 13.96 10.90
C ASN A 210 -2.54 13.87 9.77
N LYS A 211 -2.25 13.13 8.70
CA LYS A 211 -3.17 12.96 7.56
C LYS A 211 -4.19 11.89 7.89
N HIS A 212 -5.47 12.23 7.71
CA HIS A 212 -6.61 11.40 8.10
C HIS A 212 -6.68 10.04 7.40
N TYR A 213 -6.02 9.89 6.25
CA TYR A 213 -5.84 8.62 5.57
C TYR A 213 -4.62 8.71 4.65
N LEU A 214 -3.84 7.63 4.56
CA LEU A 214 -2.86 7.45 3.49
C LEU A 214 -3.59 6.83 2.30
N GLN A 215 -3.39 7.38 1.11
CA GLN A 215 -3.97 6.78 -0.09
C GLN A 215 -3.15 5.56 -0.48
N VAL A 216 -3.71 4.37 -0.26
CA VAL A 216 -3.13 3.09 -0.69
C VAL A 216 -3.84 2.65 -1.96
N MET A 217 -3.08 2.10 -2.89
CA MET A 217 -3.61 1.52 -4.12
C MET A 217 -4.57 0.36 -3.79
N THR A 218 -5.76 0.38 -4.39
CA THR A 218 -6.76 -0.68 -4.22
C THR A 218 -7.28 -1.16 -5.57
N PRO A 219 -7.92 -2.36 -5.63
CA PRO A 219 -8.64 -2.82 -6.81
C PRO A 219 -9.60 -1.80 -7.41
N PHE A 220 -10.32 -1.06 -6.55
CA PHE A 220 -11.23 0.01 -6.98
C PHE A 220 -10.50 1.12 -7.74
N HIS A 221 -9.35 1.61 -7.23
CA HIS A 221 -8.56 2.63 -7.92
C HIS A 221 -8.06 2.15 -9.29
N ALA A 222 -7.57 0.91 -9.35
CA ALA A 222 -7.11 0.31 -10.61
C ALA A 222 -8.26 0.20 -11.62
N SER A 223 -9.41 -0.32 -11.19
CA SER A 223 -10.63 -0.43 -11.99
C SER A 223 -11.08 0.92 -12.55
N GLU A 224 -11.22 1.93 -11.68
CA GLU A 224 -11.70 3.25 -12.07
C GLU A 224 -10.78 3.91 -13.11
N LEU A 225 -9.46 3.76 -12.91
CA LEU A 225 -8.44 4.30 -13.80
C LEU A 225 -8.47 3.63 -15.18
N LEU A 226 -8.63 2.31 -15.22
CA LEU A 226 -8.75 1.55 -16.47
C LEU A 226 -10.05 1.87 -17.22
N ALA A 227 -11.16 2.08 -16.50
CA ALA A 227 -12.42 2.50 -17.10
C ALA A 227 -12.31 3.88 -17.77
N LYS A 228 -11.57 4.81 -17.14
CA LYS A 228 -11.28 6.14 -17.71
C LYS A 228 -10.28 6.08 -18.88
N ASN A 229 -9.38 5.09 -18.89
CA ASN A 229 -8.26 4.98 -19.83
C ASN A 229 -8.20 3.59 -20.48
N SER A 230 -9.24 3.21 -21.21
CA SER A 230 -9.37 1.87 -21.80
C SER A 230 -8.24 1.51 -22.78
N SER A 231 -7.56 2.50 -23.37
CA SER A 231 -6.39 2.30 -24.23
C SER A 231 -5.19 1.68 -23.51
N ILE A 232 -5.10 1.79 -22.18
CA ILE A 232 -4.03 1.16 -21.38
C ILE A 232 -4.12 -0.36 -21.52
N LEU A 233 -5.33 -0.93 -21.45
CA LEU A 233 -5.53 -2.38 -21.58
C LEU A 233 -5.02 -2.92 -22.91
N LEU A 234 -5.13 -2.16 -24.01
CA LEU A 234 -4.66 -2.58 -25.33
C LEU A 234 -3.13 -2.73 -25.40
N ARG A 235 -2.39 -2.06 -24.52
CA ARG A 235 -0.92 -2.11 -24.47
C ARG A 235 -0.39 -3.21 -23.54
N LEU A 236 -1.25 -3.75 -22.67
CA LEU A 236 -0.87 -4.83 -21.78
C LEU A 236 -0.78 -6.16 -22.52
N THR A 237 0.24 -6.95 -22.19
CA THR A 237 0.37 -8.32 -22.67
C THR A 237 -0.70 -9.22 -22.03
N PHE A 238 -0.87 -10.42 -22.59
CA PHE A 238 -1.80 -11.42 -22.07
C PHE A 238 -1.60 -11.70 -20.57
N GLU A 239 -0.35 -11.93 -20.15
CA GLU A 239 0.00 -12.22 -18.76
C GLU A 239 -0.24 -11.04 -17.82
N GLN A 240 -0.02 -9.81 -18.32
CA GLN A 240 -0.26 -8.59 -17.55
C GLN A 240 -1.76 -8.36 -17.33
N LYS A 241 -2.58 -8.53 -18.38
CA LYS A 241 -4.05 -8.48 -18.25
C LYS A 241 -4.55 -9.54 -17.27
N LEU A 242 -4.03 -10.75 -17.36
CA LEU A 242 -4.44 -11.84 -16.47
C LEU A 242 -4.04 -11.55 -15.01
N SER A 243 -2.83 -11.04 -14.79
CA SER A 243 -2.34 -10.64 -13.46
C SER A 243 -3.19 -9.50 -12.86
N LEU A 244 -3.54 -8.52 -13.68
CA LEU A 244 -4.39 -7.39 -13.29
C LEU A 244 -5.81 -7.86 -12.94
N LEU A 245 -6.39 -8.76 -13.74
CA LEU A 245 -7.68 -9.38 -13.44
C LEU A 245 -7.64 -10.12 -12.11
N LYS A 246 -6.61 -10.96 -11.89
CA LYS A 246 -6.41 -11.69 -10.63
C LYS A 246 -6.34 -10.71 -9.46
N TYR A 247 -5.55 -9.64 -9.59
CA TYR A 247 -5.45 -8.62 -8.56
C TYR A 247 -6.81 -8.02 -8.21
N ILE A 248 -7.59 -7.60 -9.20
CA ILE A 248 -8.90 -6.98 -8.96
C ILE A 248 -9.86 -7.96 -8.29
N ILE A 249 -10.00 -9.16 -8.85
CA ILE A 249 -11.04 -10.15 -8.46
C ILE A 249 -10.73 -10.87 -7.14
N LEU A 250 -9.45 -11.11 -6.84
CA LEU A 250 -9.06 -11.85 -5.64
C LEU A 250 -8.94 -10.93 -4.41
N ASN A 251 -8.64 -9.64 -4.61
CA ASN A 251 -8.52 -8.67 -3.52
C ASN A 251 -9.80 -7.89 -3.23
N ASP A 252 -10.82 -7.96 -4.10
CA ASP A 252 -12.13 -7.36 -3.85
C ASP A 252 -13.27 -8.27 -4.34
N PRO A 253 -14.30 -8.55 -3.51
CA PRO A 253 -15.41 -9.41 -3.90
C PRO A 253 -16.41 -8.75 -4.86
N ASP A 254 -16.33 -7.44 -5.11
CA ASP A 254 -17.28 -6.70 -5.94
C ASP A 254 -17.05 -6.95 -7.45
N PRO A 255 -17.97 -7.66 -8.14
CA PRO A 255 -17.85 -7.90 -9.57
C PRO A 255 -18.01 -6.63 -10.42
N THR A 256 -18.51 -5.52 -9.85
CA THR A 256 -18.67 -4.27 -10.61
C THR A 256 -17.33 -3.67 -11.04
N LEU A 257 -16.25 -3.99 -10.33
CA LEU A 257 -14.91 -3.47 -10.62
C LEU A 257 -14.33 -3.94 -11.95
N VAL A 258 -14.82 -5.03 -12.52
CA VAL A 258 -14.34 -5.50 -13.83
C VAL A 258 -15.28 -5.14 -14.96
N LEU A 259 -16.49 -4.64 -14.66
CA LEU A 259 -17.46 -4.28 -15.68
C LEU A 259 -16.88 -3.25 -16.65
N GLU A 260 -17.21 -3.40 -17.93
CA GLU A 260 -16.74 -2.54 -19.01
C GLU A 260 -15.22 -2.59 -19.28
N LEU A 261 -14.47 -3.41 -18.54
CA LEU A 261 -13.05 -3.66 -18.80
C LEU A 261 -12.85 -4.86 -19.73
N GLU A 262 -12.00 -4.71 -20.73
CA GLU A 262 -11.56 -5.78 -21.65
C GLU A 262 -10.58 -6.74 -20.97
N LEU A 263 -11.08 -7.44 -19.95
CA LEU A 263 -10.31 -8.33 -19.09
C LEU A 263 -10.90 -9.74 -18.99
N LEU A 264 -12.02 -10.08 -19.64
CA LEU A 264 -12.57 -11.44 -19.59
C LEU A 264 -11.76 -12.38 -20.52
N PRO A 265 -11.03 -13.39 -20.00
CA PRO A 265 -10.15 -14.24 -20.82
C PRO A 265 -10.94 -15.36 -21.52
N LEU A 266 -10.78 -15.49 -22.83
CA LEU A 266 -11.44 -16.49 -23.66
C LEU A 266 -10.48 -17.61 -24.10
N ALA A 267 -11.03 -18.77 -24.44
CA ALA A 267 -10.25 -19.96 -24.83
C ALA A 267 -9.49 -19.82 -26.15
N ASN A 268 -9.82 -18.82 -26.97
CA ASN A 268 -9.03 -18.43 -28.15
C ASN A 268 -7.82 -17.52 -27.81
N ASN A 269 -7.48 -17.38 -26.53
CA ASN A 269 -6.42 -16.51 -26.01
C ASN A 269 -6.64 -15.00 -26.28
N THR A 270 -7.88 -14.58 -26.48
CA THR A 270 -8.25 -13.17 -26.55
C THR A 270 -8.94 -12.72 -25.27
N PHE A 271 -9.05 -11.41 -25.09
CA PHE A 271 -9.82 -10.79 -24.02
C PHE A 271 -11.04 -10.09 -24.60
N ILE A 272 -12.13 -10.11 -23.84
CA ILE A 272 -13.34 -9.36 -24.16
C ILE A 272 -13.81 -8.55 -22.95
N THR A 273 -14.67 -7.58 -23.20
CA THR A 273 -15.26 -6.73 -22.16
C THR A 273 -16.19 -7.54 -21.24
N PHE A 274 -16.03 -7.38 -19.93
CA PHE A 274 -17.03 -7.83 -18.97
C PHE A 274 -18.34 -7.05 -19.16
N GLN A 275 -19.44 -7.76 -19.32
CA GLN A 275 -20.74 -7.17 -19.59
C GLN A 275 -21.66 -7.25 -18.37
N THR A 276 -22.64 -6.34 -18.33
CA THR A 276 -23.68 -6.33 -17.31
C THR A 276 -24.68 -7.47 -17.52
N LYS A 277 -25.64 -7.61 -16.60
CA LYS A 277 -26.72 -8.61 -16.68
C LYS A 277 -27.63 -8.50 -17.91
N GLN A 278 -27.51 -7.42 -18.69
CA GLN A 278 -28.23 -7.20 -19.94
C GLN A 278 -27.46 -7.74 -21.17
N ALA A 279 -26.34 -8.43 -20.96
CA ALA A 279 -25.54 -9.05 -22.00
C ALA A 279 -26.37 -9.98 -22.90
N SER A 280 -26.18 -9.87 -24.21
CA SER A 280 -26.76 -10.78 -25.20
C SER A 280 -25.98 -12.09 -25.35
N ILE A 281 -24.79 -12.18 -24.73
CA ILE A 281 -23.86 -13.30 -24.88
C ILE A 281 -23.63 -13.95 -23.52
N VAL A 282 -23.71 -15.28 -23.49
CA VAL A 282 -23.36 -16.11 -22.33
C VAL A 282 -22.11 -16.89 -22.68
N TYR A 283 -21.09 -16.79 -21.83
CA TYR A 283 -19.85 -17.55 -21.98
C TYR A 283 -19.94 -18.87 -21.22
N ILE A 284 -19.41 -19.92 -21.82
CA ILE A 284 -19.40 -21.26 -21.25
C ILE A 284 -18.19 -21.39 -20.35
N VAL A 285 -18.44 -21.80 -19.11
CA VAL A 285 -17.41 -22.03 -18.10
C VAL A 285 -17.18 -23.52 -17.97
N ASP A 286 -16.08 -24.00 -18.56
CA ASP A 286 -15.63 -25.39 -18.42
C ASP A 286 -14.10 -25.38 -18.30
N LYS A 287 -13.58 -26.10 -17.31
CA LYS A 287 -12.14 -26.15 -17.03
C LYS A 287 -11.41 -27.19 -17.88
N SER A 288 -12.14 -28.12 -18.49
CA SER A 288 -11.56 -29.22 -19.26
C SER A 288 -11.13 -28.74 -20.64
N VAL A 289 -9.83 -28.76 -20.90
CA VAL A 289 -9.28 -28.52 -22.26
C VAL A 289 -9.82 -29.57 -23.25
N ASP A 290 -10.13 -30.78 -22.79
CA ASP A 290 -10.71 -31.82 -23.62
C ASP A 290 -12.14 -31.48 -24.07
N PHE A 291 -12.89 -30.72 -23.28
CA PHE A 291 -14.23 -30.27 -23.65
C PHE A 291 -14.18 -29.33 -24.87
N LEU A 292 -13.16 -28.47 -24.97
CA LEU A 292 -12.96 -27.60 -26.13
C LEU A 292 -12.74 -28.38 -27.43
N LYS A 293 -12.15 -29.58 -27.37
CA LYS A 293 -11.92 -30.43 -28.55
C LYS A 293 -13.22 -30.90 -29.22
N LEU A 294 -14.36 -30.80 -28.53
CA LEU A 294 -15.68 -31.10 -29.08
C LEU A 294 -16.20 -30.00 -30.02
N PHE A 295 -15.56 -28.83 -30.04
CA PHE A 295 -15.99 -27.66 -30.79
C PHE A 295 -14.96 -27.27 -31.84
N HIS A 296 -15.41 -26.54 -32.86
CA HIS A 296 -14.51 -26.01 -33.88
C HIS A 296 -13.71 -24.82 -33.30
N ILE A 297 -12.44 -24.65 -33.67
CA ILE A 297 -11.54 -23.60 -33.15
C ILE A 297 -12.17 -22.18 -33.23
N LYS A 298 -12.95 -21.94 -34.30
CA LYS A 298 -13.69 -20.67 -34.52
C LYS A 298 -14.79 -20.39 -33.49
N GLN A 299 -15.11 -21.34 -32.61
CA GLN A 299 -16.12 -21.22 -31.55
C GLN A 299 -15.48 -21.07 -30.17
N HIS A 300 -14.16 -21.09 -30.06
CA HIS A 300 -13.45 -20.98 -28.78
C HIS A 300 -13.62 -19.60 -28.12
N ASP A 301 -14.07 -18.59 -28.87
CA ASP A 301 -14.47 -17.26 -28.37
C ASP A 301 -15.72 -17.29 -27.47
N ARG A 302 -16.41 -18.42 -27.36
CA ARG A 302 -17.58 -18.61 -26.48
C ARG A 302 -17.25 -19.25 -25.14
N PHE A 303 -16.01 -19.65 -24.93
CA PHE A 303 -15.57 -20.38 -23.73
C PHE A 303 -14.58 -19.54 -22.95
N LEU A 304 -14.65 -19.60 -21.62
CA LEU A 304 -13.57 -19.05 -20.79
C LEU A 304 -12.27 -19.82 -21.03
N ASN A 305 -11.14 -19.14 -20.88
CA ASN A 305 -9.85 -19.76 -21.04
C ASN A 305 -9.63 -20.84 -19.94
N PRO A 306 -9.45 -22.13 -20.31
CA PRO A 306 -9.30 -23.21 -19.34
C PRO A 306 -7.94 -23.22 -18.63
N ASN A 307 -6.95 -22.47 -19.16
CA ASN A 307 -5.58 -22.43 -18.63
C ASN A 307 -5.39 -21.33 -17.57
N ILE A 308 -6.46 -20.65 -17.15
CA ILE A 308 -6.37 -19.70 -16.04
C ILE A 308 -6.18 -20.43 -14.71
N ASP A 309 -5.66 -19.70 -13.74
CA ASP A 309 -5.46 -20.18 -12.39
C ASP A 309 -6.76 -20.68 -11.72
N GLN A 310 -6.65 -21.68 -10.85
CA GLN A 310 -7.80 -22.30 -10.20
C GLN A 310 -8.60 -21.31 -9.36
N ASP A 311 -7.95 -20.44 -8.60
CA ASP A 311 -8.64 -19.51 -7.70
C ASP A 311 -9.43 -18.48 -8.52
N LEU A 312 -8.83 -18.03 -9.62
CA LEU A 312 -9.51 -17.14 -10.57
C LEU A 312 -10.70 -17.84 -11.24
N PHE A 313 -10.52 -19.09 -11.68
CA PHE A 313 -11.58 -19.87 -12.30
C PHE A 313 -12.77 -20.05 -11.36
N ASP A 314 -12.52 -20.43 -10.10
CA ASP A 314 -13.56 -20.63 -9.10
C ASP A 314 -14.32 -19.35 -8.81
N LYS A 315 -13.61 -18.22 -8.74
CA LYS A 315 -14.22 -16.91 -8.51
C LYS A 315 -15.08 -16.46 -9.68
N LEU A 316 -14.62 -16.63 -10.93
CA LEU A 316 -15.41 -16.35 -12.13
C LEU A 316 -16.62 -17.29 -12.26
N SER A 317 -16.50 -18.53 -11.79
CA SER A 317 -17.60 -19.52 -11.76
C SER A 317 -18.62 -19.26 -10.64
N SER A 318 -18.30 -18.38 -9.69
CA SER A 318 -19.15 -18.12 -8.54
C SER A 318 -20.44 -17.38 -8.90
N LYS A 319 -21.46 -17.53 -8.05
CA LYS A 319 -22.77 -16.87 -8.23
C LYS A 319 -22.70 -15.32 -8.26
N ASN A 320 -21.59 -14.74 -7.81
CA ASN A 320 -21.39 -13.29 -7.82
C ASN A 320 -21.04 -12.78 -9.23
N PHE A 321 -20.28 -13.56 -9.99
CA PHE A 321 -19.87 -13.24 -11.36
C PHE A 321 -20.84 -13.82 -12.41
N GLN A 322 -21.59 -14.87 -12.05
CA GLN A 322 -22.61 -15.45 -12.90
C GLN A 322 -23.92 -14.66 -12.79
N GLY A 323 -24.50 -14.28 -13.93
CA GLY A 323 -25.79 -13.60 -13.99
C GLY A 323 -26.90 -14.46 -13.39
N ILE A 324 -27.49 -14.04 -12.27
CA ILE A 324 -28.67 -14.71 -11.70
C ILE A 324 -29.85 -14.45 -12.64
N ARG A 325 -30.33 -15.49 -13.33
CA ARG A 325 -31.67 -15.47 -13.91
C ARG A 325 -32.66 -15.30 -12.76
N ARG A 326 -33.30 -14.13 -12.65
CA ARG A 326 -34.54 -14.02 -11.86
C ARG A 326 -35.53 -14.95 -12.54
N SER A 327 -35.76 -16.13 -11.96
CA SER A 327 -36.96 -16.89 -12.26
C SER A 327 -38.13 -16.04 -11.78
N GLU A 328 -38.78 -15.33 -12.70
CA GLU A 328 -40.12 -14.81 -12.49
C GLU A 328 -41.02 -16.02 -12.26
N SER A 329 -41.20 -16.40 -10.99
CA SER A 329 -42.32 -17.23 -10.60
C SER A 329 -43.56 -16.32 -10.60
N THR A 330 -44.04 -15.97 -11.79
CA THR A 330 -45.45 -15.64 -11.97
C THR A 330 -46.23 -16.91 -11.66
N SER A 331 -46.96 -16.87 -10.55
CA SER A 331 -48.01 -17.83 -10.22
C SER A 331 -49.04 -17.92 -11.35
N PRO A 332 -49.63 -19.09 -11.59
CA PRO A 332 -50.97 -19.18 -12.14
C PRO A 332 -51.94 -19.51 -11.01
N SER A 333 -52.83 -18.55 -10.72
CA SER A 333 -54.13 -18.87 -10.16
C SER A 333 -54.94 -19.60 -11.24
N SER A 334 -55.65 -20.67 -10.84
CA SER A 334 -57.07 -20.94 -11.18
C SER A 334 -57.39 -22.44 -11.28
N ARG A 335 -58.36 -22.83 -10.43
CA ARG A 335 -59.47 -23.78 -10.71
C ARG A 335 -59.15 -25.27 -10.89
N ASP A 336 -59.53 -26.08 -9.90
CA ASP A 336 -60.50 -27.20 -10.05
C ASP A 336 -60.93 -27.69 -8.64
N ARG A 337 -62.18 -27.49 -8.20
CA ARG A 337 -63.34 -28.41 -8.26
C ARG A 337 -63.04 -29.87 -7.83
N GLY A 338 -63.62 -30.25 -6.68
CA GLY A 338 -63.83 -31.63 -6.22
C GLY A 338 -64.40 -31.63 -4.80
N ILE A 339 -65.69 -31.33 -4.61
CA ILE A 339 -66.77 -32.30 -4.32
C ILE A 339 -66.51 -33.20 -3.09
N ARG A 340 -67.20 -32.83 -2.01
CA ARG A 340 -67.91 -33.64 -0.99
C ARG A 340 -67.26 -34.93 -0.47
N ARG A 341 -67.00 -34.95 0.84
CA ARG A 341 -67.65 -35.91 1.75
C ARG A 341 -67.94 -35.27 3.11
N SER A 342 -69.16 -35.51 3.54
CA SER A 342 -69.84 -35.13 4.77
C SER A 342 -69.51 -36.08 5.92
N GLU A 343 -69.42 -35.55 7.14
CA GLU A 343 -69.97 -36.09 8.39
C GLU A 343 -69.66 -35.06 9.52
N SER A 344 -70.67 -34.33 9.98
CA SER A 344 -71.29 -34.46 11.32
C SER A 344 -70.28 -34.30 12.46
N THR A 345 -70.39 -33.37 13.41
CA THR A 345 -71.57 -32.92 14.14
C THR A 345 -71.17 -31.69 14.98
N SER A 346 -72.03 -30.67 15.02
CA SER A 346 -72.04 -29.53 15.96
C SER A 346 -72.26 -29.99 17.42
N PRO A 347 -72.44 -29.13 18.45
CA PRO A 347 -72.41 -27.66 18.54
C PRO A 347 -71.54 -27.16 19.74
N SER A 348 -71.21 -25.88 19.89
CA SER A 348 -72.03 -24.88 20.60
C SER A 348 -71.03 -23.75 20.93
N SER A 349 -71.27 -22.51 20.50
CA SER A 349 -72.06 -21.47 21.14
C SER A 349 -71.20 -20.48 21.95
N ARG A 350 -71.42 -19.20 21.64
CA ARG A 350 -71.13 -18.00 22.45
C ARG A 350 -69.63 -17.62 22.52
N ASP A 351 -69.24 -16.36 22.49
CA ASP A 351 -69.99 -15.13 22.74
C ASP A 351 -69.34 -13.92 22.04
N ARG A 352 -70.15 -12.87 21.97
CA ARG A 352 -69.88 -11.44 21.78
C ARG A 352 -68.50 -11.02 22.33
N GLY A 353 -67.76 -10.09 21.77
CA GLY A 353 -68.13 -8.84 21.12
C GLY A 353 -67.14 -7.78 21.61
N ASN A 354 -66.79 -6.85 20.71
CA ASN A 354 -66.22 -5.51 20.92
C ASN A 354 -65.60 -5.18 22.29
N GLU A 355 -64.30 -4.88 22.28
CA GLU A 355 -63.78 -3.49 22.32
C GLU A 355 -62.37 -3.44 21.72
#